data_AF-A0A1G5KNS8-F1
#
_entry.id   AF-A0A1G5KNS8-F1
#
_cell.length_a   1.000
_cell.length_b   1.000
_cell.length_c   1.000
_cell.angle_alpha   90.00
_cell.angle_beta   90.00
_cell.angle_gamma   90.00
#
_symmetry.space_group_name_H-M   'P 1'
#
loop_
_entity.id
_entity.type
_entity.pdbx_description
1 polymer ?
#
loop_
_entity_poly.entity_id
_entity_poly.type
_entity_poly.pdbx_seq_one_letter_code
_entity_poly.pdbx_strand_id
1 'polypeptide(L)'
;MKKIIMILLVMLVAFGVSACNDTTIQKEIDSITNGNEISIDTEETTDGTNYDKVSAYMEEECRKAFSPYYELLDFQISNYQEEVVNGNVQAIFLYKLTVKNYDKDPDTVGYIKEAKERGNKNYQQMYDEYLQPREMNFDLKTIIGDNDLITLYSNISPKGIEWEETKMTDFIIK
;
A
#
# COMPACT_ATOMS: atom_id res chain seq x y z
N MET A 1 39.75 14.02 -15.50
CA MET A 1 40.62 12.91 -15.95
C MET A 1 39.96 11.60 -15.55
N LYS A 2 39.50 10.82 -16.53
CA LYS A 2 38.80 9.54 -16.33
C LYS A 2 39.81 8.49 -15.84
N LYS A 3 39.52 7.81 -14.73
CA LYS A 3 40.26 6.59 -14.34
C LYS A 3 39.35 5.39 -14.61
N ILE A 4 39.64 4.73 -15.72
CA ILE A 4 39.13 3.41 -16.06
C ILE A 4 40.00 2.42 -15.27
N ILE A 5 39.40 1.67 -14.35
CA ILE A 5 40.03 0.49 -13.74
C ILE A 5 39.35 -0.73 -14.33
N MET A 6 40.18 -1.52 -14.99
CA MET A 6 39.91 -2.71 -15.75
C MET A 6 40.48 -3.89 -14.94
N ILE A 7 39.84 -5.06 -15.06
CA ILE A 7 40.40 -6.41 -14.83
C ILE A 7 40.42 -6.92 -13.36
N LEU A 8 39.71 -8.01 -13.06
CA LEU A 8 40.22 -9.39 -13.20
C LEU A 8 39.13 -10.43 -12.92
N LEU A 9 38.91 -11.29 -13.93
CA LEU A 9 38.09 -12.50 -13.91
C LEU A 9 38.88 -13.62 -13.23
N VAL A 10 38.29 -14.31 -12.26
CA VAL A 10 38.80 -15.62 -11.79
C VAL A 10 37.64 -16.62 -11.84
N MET A 11 37.67 -17.48 -12.86
CA MET A 11 36.94 -18.74 -12.84
C MET A 11 37.62 -19.71 -11.89
N LEU A 12 36.85 -20.35 -11.01
CA LEU A 12 37.25 -21.59 -10.35
C LEU A 12 36.13 -22.60 -10.57
N VAL A 13 36.36 -23.49 -11.53
CA VAL A 13 35.58 -24.70 -11.75
C VAL A 13 36.30 -25.81 -11.00
N ALA A 14 35.62 -26.45 -10.05
CA ALA A 14 36.07 -27.71 -9.48
C ALA A 14 34.90 -28.70 -9.48
N PHE A 15 35.06 -29.76 -10.27
CA PHE A 15 34.21 -30.93 -10.31
C PHE A 15 34.40 -31.75 -9.02
N GLY A 16 33.29 -32.23 -8.45
CA GLY A 16 33.27 -33.28 -7.44
C GLY A 16 32.07 -34.18 -7.69
N VAL A 17 32.34 -35.40 -8.14
CA VAL A 17 31.36 -36.45 -8.48
C VAL A 17 31.19 -37.36 -7.27
N SER A 18 29.98 -37.90 -7.13
CA SER A 18 29.64 -39.19 -6.48
C SER A 18 29.53 -39.22 -4.96
N ALA A 19 28.31 -39.39 -4.44
CA ALA A 19 27.80 -40.70 -4.03
C ALA A 19 26.43 -40.53 -3.33
N CYS A 20 25.38 -41.12 -3.90
CA CYS A 20 24.14 -41.40 -3.20
C CYS A 20 24.42 -42.41 -2.08
N ASN A 21 24.01 -42.10 -0.86
CA ASN A 21 23.74 -43.11 0.16
C ASN A 21 22.36 -42.82 0.74
N ASP A 22 21.40 -43.63 0.31
CA ASP A 22 20.17 -43.86 1.06
C ASP A 22 20.54 -44.46 2.43
N THR A 23 20.08 -43.84 3.51
CA THR A 23 19.90 -44.55 4.77
C THR A 23 18.61 -44.08 5.40
N THR A 24 17.61 -44.93 5.24
CA THR A 24 16.40 -45.01 6.06
C THR A 24 16.79 -45.12 7.52
N ILE A 25 16.29 -44.22 8.38
CA ILE A 25 16.21 -44.46 9.82
C ILE A 25 14.74 -44.39 10.23
N GLN A 26 14.29 -45.52 10.76
CA GLN A 26 13.00 -45.73 11.40
C GLN A 26 12.87 -44.89 12.66
N LYS A 27 11.79 -44.12 12.72
CA LYS A 27 10.73 -44.18 13.74
C LYS A 27 11.13 -44.85 15.07
N GLU A 28 11.35 -44.03 16.09
CA GLU A 28 11.09 -44.40 17.49
C GLU A 28 9.99 -43.47 18.00
N ILE A 29 8.82 -44.05 18.27
CA ILE A 29 7.72 -43.43 19.01
C ILE A 29 7.87 -43.96 20.42
N ASP A 30 8.14 -43.07 21.36
CA ASP A 30 7.86 -43.31 22.77
C ASP A 30 6.91 -42.23 23.30
N SER A 31 6.08 -42.68 24.23
CA SER A 31 4.73 -42.22 24.50
C SER A 31 4.61 -41.04 25.48
N ILE A 32 3.69 -40.13 25.16
CA ILE A 32 2.67 -39.48 26.03
C ILE A 32 3.17 -38.85 27.34
N THR A 33 3.11 -37.51 27.40
CA THR A 33 2.57 -36.81 28.59
C THR A 33 1.83 -35.54 28.14
N ASN A 34 0.54 -35.48 28.47
CA ASN A 34 -0.32 -34.30 28.35
C ASN A 34 0.28 -33.11 29.11
N GLY A 35 0.61 -32.05 28.38
CA GLY A 35 0.86 -30.72 28.91
C GLY A 35 0.27 -29.73 27.91
N ASN A 36 -0.67 -28.92 28.38
CA ASN A 36 -1.43 -27.95 27.60
C ASN A 36 -0.48 -26.85 27.08
N GLU A 37 0.18 -27.09 25.95
CA GLU A 37 0.95 -26.07 25.24
C GLU A 37 -0.02 -25.19 24.46
N ILE A 38 -0.19 -23.97 24.97
CA ILE A 38 -0.68 -22.85 24.18
C ILE A 38 0.30 -22.70 23.02
N SER A 39 -0.11 -23.14 21.84
CA SER A 39 0.51 -22.75 20.59
C SER A 39 0.34 -21.25 20.46
N ILE A 40 1.32 -20.50 20.94
CA ILE A 40 1.58 -19.16 20.46
C ILE A 40 2.00 -19.40 19.02
N ASP A 41 1.05 -19.29 18.10
CA ASP A 41 1.34 -18.98 16.71
C ASP A 41 2.19 -17.73 16.76
N THR A 42 3.50 -17.95 16.74
CA THR A 42 4.43 -16.92 16.33
C THR A 42 4.10 -16.77 14.87
N GLU A 43 3.26 -15.78 14.53
CA GLU A 43 3.17 -15.28 13.17
C GLU A 43 4.61 -15.12 12.71
N GLU A 44 5.06 -16.01 11.82
CA GLU A 44 6.21 -15.75 10.99
C GLU A 44 5.86 -14.46 10.29
N THR A 45 6.38 -13.35 10.81
CA THR A 45 6.43 -12.09 10.09
C THR A 45 7.34 -12.36 8.90
N THR A 46 6.78 -12.87 7.81
CA THR A 46 7.36 -12.68 6.49
C THR A 46 7.57 -11.18 6.37
N ASP A 47 8.81 -10.74 6.55
CA ASP A 47 9.22 -9.36 6.39
C ASP A 47 8.91 -8.99 4.94
N GLY A 48 7.73 -8.40 4.73
CA GLY A 48 7.25 -7.97 3.43
C GLY A 48 8.19 -6.92 2.85
N THR A 49 8.17 -6.75 1.54
CA THR A 49 8.96 -5.68 0.92
C THR A 49 8.52 -4.31 1.44
N ASN A 50 9.37 -3.28 1.35
CA ASN A 50 8.97 -1.91 1.69
C ASN A 50 7.73 -1.48 0.90
N TYR A 51 7.61 -1.93 -0.35
CA TYR A 51 6.39 -1.76 -1.15
C TYR A 51 5.16 -2.36 -0.48
N ASP A 52 5.24 -3.60 0.01
CA ASP A 52 4.11 -4.27 0.70
C ASP A 52 3.73 -3.52 1.98
N LYS A 53 4.72 -3.07 2.76
CA LYS A 53 4.50 -2.26 3.97
C LYS A 53 3.78 -0.94 3.63
N VAL A 54 4.25 -0.23 2.61
CA VAL A 54 3.63 1.03 2.14
C VAL A 54 2.23 0.78 1.59
N SER A 55 2.03 -0.28 0.81
CA SER A 55 0.73 -0.63 0.24
C SER A 55 -0.30 -0.92 1.34
N ALA A 56 0.06 -1.75 2.32
CA ALA A 56 -0.80 -2.07 3.45
C ALA A 56 -1.14 -0.83 4.29
N TYR A 57 -0.12 -0.02 4.61
CA TYR A 57 -0.30 1.24 5.33
C TYR A 57 -1.26 2.19 4.61
N MET A 58 -1.06 2.39 3.30
CA MET A 58 -1.88 3.30 2.51
C MET A 58 -3.33 2.82 2.40
N GLU A 59 -3.54 1.52 2.22
CA GLU A 59 -4.89 0.95 2.20
C GLU A 59 -5.59 1.16 3.55
N GLU A 60 -4.92 0.88 4.67
CA GLU A 60 -5.46 1.05 6.02
C GLU A 60 -5.83 2.51 6.31
N GLU A 61 -4.92 3.46 6.05
CA GLU A 61 -5.15 4.88 6.28
C GLU A 61 -6.26 5.44 5.38
N CYS A 62 -6.35 4.98 4.13
CA CYS A 62 -7.46 5.33 3.25
C CYS A 62 -8.79 4.77 3.74
N ARG A 63 -8.83 3.51 4.20
CA ARG A 63 -10.05 2.92 4.78
C ARG A 63 -10.52 3.70 5.99
N LYS A 64 -9.61 4.07 6.90
CA LYS A 64 -9.95 4.90 8.07
C LYS A 64 -10.51 6.27 7.67
N ALA A 65 -9.89 6.94 6.69
CA ALA A 65 -10.26 8.31 6.32
C ALA A 65 -11.52 8.39 5.44
N PHE A 66 -11.66 7.52 4.43
CA PHE A 66 -12.66 7.68 3.37
C PHE A 66 -13.88 6.76 3.50
N SER A 67 -13.78 5.62 4.19
CA SER A 67 -14.92 4.69 4.33
C SER A 67 -16.16 5.29 5.01
N PRO A 68 -16.08 6.32 5.90
CA PRO A 68 -17.30 6.95 6.41
C PRO A 68 -18.12 7.67 5.32
N TYR A 69 -17.52 8.01 4.19
CA TYR A 69 -18.09 8.87 3.16
C TYR A 69 -18.35 8.13 1.84
N TYR A 70 -17.53 7.14 1.52
CA TYR A 70 -17.52 6.48 0.22
C TYR A 70 -17.34 4.96 0.34
N GLU A 71 -17.83 4.26 -0.66
CA GLU A 71 -17.41 2.89 -0.94
C GLU A 71 -16.07 2.93 -1.68
N LEU A 72 -15.06 2.24 -1.14
CA LEU A 72 -13.71 2.19 -1.70
C LEU A 72 -13.57 0.97 -2.60
N LEU A 73 -13.28 1.21 -3.88
CA LEU A 73 -13.34 0.19 -4.93
C LEU A 73 -11.98 -0.37 -5.31
N ASP A 74 -10.95 0.48 -5.34
CA ASP A 74 -9.60 0.10 -5.79
C ASP A 74 -8.52 1.01 -5.18
N PHE A 75 -7.35 0.43 -4.95
CA PHE A 75 -6.17 1.08 -4.37
C PHE A 75 -4.96 0.77 -5.25
N GLN A 76 -4.33 1.79 -5.82
CA GLN A 76 -3.25 1.61 -6.77
C GLN A 76 -2.05 2.50 -6.45
N ILE A 77 -0.88 1.88 -6.30
CA ILE A 77 0.43 2.55 -6.30
C ILE A 77 1.02 2.49 -7.71
N SER A 78 1.59 3.60 -8.17
CA SER A 78 2.33 3.69 -9.43
C SER A 78 3.55 4.60 -9.28
N ASN A 79 4.50 4.50 -10.22
CA ASN A 79 5.75 5.28 -10.21
C ASN A 79 6.53 5.21 -8.89
N TYR A 80 6.51 4.04 -8.25
CA TYR A 80 7.14 3.82 -6.96
C TYR A 80 8.67 3.84 -7.08
N GLN A 81 9.32 4.68 -6.27
CA GLN A 81 10.77 4.85 -6.22
C GLN A 81 11.24 4.88 -4.78
N GLU A 82 12.27 4.10 -4.45
CA GLU A 82 12.87 4.05 -3.11
C GLU A 82 14.28 4.64 -3.11
N GLU A 83 14.62 5.30 -2.02
CA GLU A 83 15.99 5.63 -1.65
C GLU A 83 16.22 5.47 -0.14
N VAL A 84 17.45 5.18 0.25
CA VAL A 84 17.85 5.13 1.66
C VAL A 84 18.57 6.42 2.03
N VAL A 85 18.02 7.17 2.98
CA VAL A 85 18.55 8.46 3.42
C VAL A 85 18.68 8.45 4.94
N ASN A 86 19.90 8.63 5.43
CA ASN A 86 20.22 8.62 6.86
C ASN A 86 19.74 7.34 7.59
N GLY A 87 19.74 6.19 6.89
CA GLY A 87 19.31 4.91 7.45
C GLY A 87 17.81 4.62 7.33
N ASN A 88 16.99 5.60 6.93
CA ASN A 88 15.55 5.42 6.70
C ASN A 88 15.27 5.14 5.23
N VAL A 89 14.23 4.34 4.96
CA VAL A 89 13.71 4.15 3.60
C VAL A 89 12.75 5.29 3.30
N GLN A 90 12.99 6.02 2.21
CA GLN A 90 12.05 6.98 1.65
C GLN A 90 11.48 6.40 0.36
N ALA A 91 10.16 6.35 0.25
CA ALA A 91 9.48 5.94 -0.98
C ALA A 91 8.63 7.09 -1.51
N ILE A 92 8.80 7.44 -2.78
CA ILE A 92 7.98 8.42 -3.50
C ILE A 92 7.14 7.67 -4.52
N PHE A 93 5.85 7.98 -4.60
CA PHE A 93 4.91 7.28 -5.47
C PHE A 93 3.67 8.12 -5.78
N LEU A 94 3.01 7.78 -6.88
CA LEU A 94 1.65 8.22 -7.16
C LEU A 94 0.67 7.21 -6.59
N TYR A 95 -0.34 7.71 -5.87
CA TYR A 95 -1.41 6.89 -5.32
C TYR A 95 -2.73 7.24 -5.96
N LYS A 96 -3.47 6.24 -6.43
CA LYS A 96 -4.82 6.37 -6.95
C LYS A 96 -5.78 5.58 -6.06
N LEU A 97 -6.80 6.27 -5.57
CA LEU A 97 -7.93 5.70 -4.84
C LEU A 97 -9.19 5.84 -5.70
N THR A 98 -9.83 4.73 -6.06
CA THR A 98 -11.11 4.74 -6.77
C THR A 98 -12.25 4.57 -5.77
N VAL A 99 -13.19 5.51 -5.78
CA VAL A 99 -14.32 5.54 -4.83
C VAL A 99 -15.65 5.76 -5.54
N LYS A 100 -16.76 5.35 -4.93
CA LYS A 100 -18.10 5.83 -5.31
C LYS A 100 -18.89 6.24 -4.08
N ASN A 101 -19.95 7.02 -4.26
CA ASN A 101 -20.91 7.23 -3.18
C ASN A 101 -21.59 5.88 -2.85
N TYR A 102 -21.94 5.68 -1.58
CA TYR A 102 -22.77 4.55 -1.18
C TYR A 102 -24.08 4.52 -1.97
N ASP A 103 -24.53 3.32 -2.32
CA ASP A 103 -25.74 3.09 -3.11
C ASP A 103 -26.97 3.65 -2.37
N LYS A 104 -27.38 4.85 -2.77
CA LYS A 104 -28.58 5.53 -2.28
C LYS A 104 -29.22 6.28 -3.43
N ASP A 105 -30.54 6.43 -3.36
CA ASP A 105 -31.30 7.17 -4.35
C ASP A 105 -30.79 8.62 -4.45
N PRO A 106 -30.26 9.06 -5.61
CA PRO A 106 -29.76 10.42 -5.78
C PRO A 106 -30.83 11.49 -5.48
N ASP A 107 -32.12 11.19 -5.63
CA ASP A 107 -33.21 12.12 -5.29
C ASP A 107 -33.36 12.38 -3.78
N THR A 108 -32.67 11.60 -2.94
CA THR A 108 -32.58 11.86 -1.49
C THR A 108 -31.46 12.85 -1.14
N VAL A 109 -30.59 13.18 -2.10
CA VAL A 109 -29.47 14.10 -1.92
C VAL A 109 -29.97 15.52 -2.10
N GLY A 110 -29.78 16.38 -1.08
CA GLY A 110 -30.40 17.71 -1.01
C GLY A 110 -30.22 18.57 -2.27
N TYR A 111 -29.01 18.68 -2.80
CA TYR A 111 -28.74 19.50 -3.98
C TYR A 111 -29.31 18.89 -5.28
N ILE A 112 -29.39 17.56 -5.39
CA ILE A 112 -29.97 16.87 -6.55
C ILE A 112 -31.49 17.02 -6.52
N LYS A 113 -32.09 16.82 -5.35
CA LYS A 113 -33.52 17.04 -5.11
C LYS A 113 -33.94 18.46 -5.46
N GLU A 114 -33.19 19.45 -4.96
CA GLU A 114 -33.46 20.86 -5.25
C GLU A 114 -33.31 21.18 -6.75
N ALA A 115 -32.31 20.60 -7.42
CA ALA A 115 -32.13 20.72 -8.86
C ALA A 115 -33.32 20.14 -9.64
N LYS A 116 -33.86 19.01 -9.20
CA LYS A 116 -35.08 18.41 -9.76
C LYS A 116 -36.29 19.32 -9.60
N GLU A 117 -36.53 19.80 -8.38
CA GLU A 117 -37.69 20.64 -8.03
C GLU A 117 -37.69 21.98 -8.77
N ARG A 118 -36.50 22.53 -9.06
CA ARG A 118 -36.33 23.77 -9.81
C ARG A 118 -36.33 23.60 -11.33
N GLY A 119 -36.48 22.37 -11.83
CA GLY A 119 -36.36 22.10 -13.27
C GLY A 119 -34.98 22.45 -13.83
N ASN A 120 -33.92 22.26 -13.04
CA ASN A 120 -32.55 22.54 -13.47
C ASN A 120 -32.18 21.64 -14.65
N LYS A 121 -31.74 22.23 -15.76
CA LYS A 121 -31.32 21.49 -16.97
C LYS A 121 -30.20 20.46 -16.73
N ASN A 122 -29.41 20.63 -15.66
CA ASN A 122 -28.31 19.74 -15.30
C ASN A 122 -28.74 18.63 -14.31
N TYR A 123 -30.01 18.55 -13.90
CA TYR A 123 -30.49 17.54 -12.94
C TYR A 123 -30.09 16.11 -13.35
N GLN A 124 -30.33 15.74 -14.62
CA GLN A 124 -30.06 14.38 -15.08
C GLN A 124 -28.57 14.03 -14.98
N GLN A 125 -27.69 14.97 -15.32
CA GLN A 125 -26.26 14.79 -15.17
C GLN A 125 -25.88 14.59 -13.69
N MET A 126 -26.40 15.42 -12.78
CA MET A 126 -26.13 15.27 -11.34
C MET A 126 -26.64 13.93 -10.79
N TYR A 127 -27.79 13.46 -11.29
CA TYR A 127 -28.37 12.18 -10.94
C TYR A 127 -27.48 11.02 -11.41
N ASP A 128 -27.09 11.03 -12.67
CA ASP A 128 -26.31 9.97 -13.31
C ASP A 128 -24.89 9.88 -12.72
N GLU A 129 -24.25 11.03 -12.48
CA GLU A 129 -22.90 11.12 -11.92
C GLU A 129 -22.84 10.74 -10.43
N TYR A 130 -23.96 10.78 -9.71
CA TYR A 130 -23.97 10.59 -8.26
C TYR A 130 -23.38 9.25 -7.83
N LEU A 131 -23.67 8.18 -8.57
CA LEU A 131 -23.19 6.83 -8.24
C LEU A 131 -22.00 6.39 -9.09
N GLN A 132 -21.50 7.24 -9.98
CA GLN A 132 -20.33 6.90 -10.80
C GLN A 132 -19.07 6.82 -9.93
N PRO A 133 -18.20 5.82 -10.16
CA PRO A 133 -16.86 5.81 -9.61
C PRO A 133 -16.08 7.07 -9.99
N ARG A 134 -15.26 7.55 -9.06
CA ARG A 134 -14.38 8.70 -9.21
C ARG A 134 -12.99 8.34 -8.69
N GLU A 135 -11.98 8.92 -9.32
CA GLU A 135 -10.58 8.73 -8.94
C GLU A 135 -10.09 9.90 -8.08
N MET A 136 -9.38 9.60 -6.99
CA MET A 136 -8.60 10.55 -6.22
C MET A 136 -7.13 10.21 -6.41
N ASN A 137 -6.35 11.16 -6.91
CA ASN A 137 -4.94 10.97 -7.25
C ASN A 137 -4.07 11.82 -6.31
N PHE A 138 -3.02 11.22 -5.78
CA PHE A 138 -2.11 11.83 -4.82
C PHE A 138 -0.66 11.63 -5.25
N ASP A 139 0.17 12.64 -4.99
CA ASP A 139 1.63 12.57 -5.10
C ASP A 139 2.20 12.52 -3.68
N LEU A 140 2.71 11.35 -3.29
CA LEU A 140 2.97 11.00 -1.90
C LEU A 140 4.41 10.55 -1.70
N LYS A 141 4.88 10.74 -0.47
CA LYS A 141 6.14 10.21 0.02
C LYS A 141 5.93 9.58 1.39
N THR A 142 6.48 8.40 1.60
CA THR A 142 6.56 7.78 2.93
C THR A 142 8.01 7.75 3.41
N ILE A 143 8.20 7.91 4.71
CA ILE A 143 9.47 7.62 5.38
C ILE A 143 9.22 6.46 6.35
N ILE A 144 9.91 5.34 6.13
CA ILE A 144 9.92 4.18 7.02
C ILE A 144 11.14 4.34 7.94
N GLY A 145 10.87 4.65 9.21
CA GLY A 145 11.89 4.81 10.24
C GLY A 145 12.14 3.54 11.05
N ASP A 146 12.78 3.70 12.21
CA ASP A 146 13.01 2.62 13.15
C ASP A 146 11.70 1.90 13.54
N ASN A 147 11.76 0.58 13.70
CA ASN A 147 10.62 -0.29 14.03
C ASN A 147 9.47 -0.24 12.99
N ASP A 148 9.79 -0.03 11.71
CA ASP A 148 8.82 0.03 10.60
C ASP A 148 7.73 1.12 10.76
N LEU A 149 8.02 2.18 11.52
CA LEU A 149 7.09 3.29 11.70
C LEU A 149 7.05 4.15 10.43
N ILE A 150 5.88 4.25 9.80
CA ILE A 150 5.67 4.97 8.54
C ILE A 150 5.08 6.36 8.80
N THR A 151 5.76 7.40 8.32
CA THR A 151 5.25 8.78 8.26
C THR A 151 4.93 9.16 6.82
N LEU A 152 3.75 9.75 6.60
CA LEU A 152 3.26 10.14 5.28
C LEU A 152 3.45 11.63 5.01
N TYR A 153 3.81 11.96 3.78
CA TYR A 153 3.96 13.30 3.26
C TYR A 153 3.22 13.42 1.92
N SER A 154 2.72 14.62 1.62
CA SER A 154 2.18 14.98 0.30
C SER A 154 2.94 16.13 -0.33
N ASN A 155 2.96 16.18 -1.65
CA ASN A 155 3.52 17.30 -2.37
C ASN A 155 2.50 18.45 -2.45
N ILE A 156 2.76 19.54 -1.73
CA ILE A 156 1.87 20.71 -1.68
C ILE A 156 2.18 21.75 -2.77
N SER A 157 3.27 21.56 -3.51
CA SER A 157 3.70 22.55 -4.50
C SER A 157 3.05 22.31 -5.87
N PRO A 158 2.40 23.32 -6.48
CA PRO A 158 1.87 23.20 -7.84
C PRO A 158 2.97 23.10 -8.89
N LYS A 159 4.20 23.52 -8.55
CA LYS A 159 5.38 23.44 -9.42
C LYS A 159 6.62 23.12 -8.58
N GLY A 160 7.21 21.96 -8.84
CA GLY A 160 8.37 21.49 -8.08
C GLY A 160 7.93 20.51 -7.00
N ILE A 161 8.74 20.40 -5.96
CA ILE A 161 8.55 19.44 -4.89
C ILE A 161 8.65 20.18 -3.56
N GLU A 162 7.58 20.12 -2.78
CA GLU A 162 7.54 20.59 -1.40
C GLU A 162 6.74 19.58 -0.59
N TRP A 163 7.45 18.79 0.23
CA TRP A 163 6.85 17.72 1.02
C TRP A 163 6.38 18.25 2.37
N GLU A 164 5.09 18.12 2.65
CA GLU A 164 4.50 18.40 3.95
C GLU A 164 3.93 17.12 4.57
N GLU A 165 4.17 16.93 5.87
CA GLU A 165 3.61 15.78 6.60
C GLU A 165 2.08 15.86 6.59
N THR A 166 1.41 14.73 6.33
CA THR A 166 -0.04 14.70 6.18
C THR A 166 -0.64 13.40 6.67
N LYS A 167 -1.96 13.40 6.85
CA LYS A 167 -2.79 12.22 7.05
C LYS A 167 -3.82 12.13 5.94
N MET A 168 -4.29 10.94 5.62
CA MET A 168 -5.36 10.79 4.61
C MET A 168 -6.64 11.56 4.97
N THR A 169 -6.88 11.81 6.26
CA THR A 169 -7.99 12.65 6.74
C THR A 169 -7.89 14.12 6.34
N ASP A 170 -6.70 14.62 6.00
CA ASP A 170 -6.49 16.02 5.61
C ASP A 170 -7.08 16.31 4.21
N PHE A 171 -7.29 15.27 3.40
CA PHE A 171 -7.94 15.35 2.09
C PHE A 171 -9.48 15.29 2.16
N ILE A 172 -10.07 15.17 3.35
CA ILE A 172 -11.51 15.23 3.54
C ILE A 172 -11.96 16.69 3.68
N ILE A 173 -12.79 17.14 2.74
CA ILE A 173 -13.44 18.46 2.82
C ILE A 173 -14.44 18.43 4.00
N LYS A 174 -14.27 19.38 4.93
CA LYS A 174 -15.12 19.56 6.12
C LYS A 174 -16.20 20.60 5.90
#